data_AF-A0A521U6E1-F1
#
_entry.id   AF-A0A521U6E1-F1
#
_cell.length_a   1.000
_cell.length_b   1.000
_cell.length_c   1.000
_cell.angle_alpha   90.00
_cell.angle_beta   90.00
_cell.angle_gamma   90.00
#
_symmetry.space_group_name_H-M   'P 1'
#
loop_
_entity.id
_entity.type
_entity.pdbx_description
1 polymer ?
#
loop_
_entity_poly.entity_id
_entity_poly.type
_entity_poly.pdbx_seq_one_letter_code
_entity_poly.pdbx_strand_id
1 'polypeptide(L)'
;MGLSRVTVRKYLRAPTCPTRAPRRTKVGTLTGFDTHLRTRWEAGCRDAVVLWQELRTHGFQGTYRTVQRHVAGWRTGEGAPKGTRTAMSAKAPSPRQARWWLTLPSERLSASQRRFVEVLLRDSDRARNAQRLAVAFGRVMRGRYAPALDEWMVEAEASEVVEFRDFVETLRYDVEAVRAAITSPWSNGQTEGQVNKIKMLKRQMYGRASVDLLRQRLLAA
;
A
#
# COMPACT_ATOMS: atom_id res chain seq x y z
N MET A 1 -7.17 5.75 32.24
CA MET A 1 -5.87 5.38 31.62
C MET A 1 -5.37 4.11 32.31
N GLY A 2 -5.58 2.93 31.72
CA GLY A 2 -5.21 1.62 32.31
C GLY A 2 -3.71 1.29 32.29
N LEU A 3 -2.85 2.25 32.62
CA LEU A 3 -1.40 2.08 32.67
C LEU A 3 -0.93 1.94 34.12
N SER A 4 -0.02 1.01 34.38
CA SER A 4 0.57 0.85 35.71
C SER A 4 1.42 2.08 36.09
N ARG A 5 1.43 2.43 37.38
CA ARG A 5 2.24 3.55 37.92
C ARG A 5 3.73 3.39 37.61
N VAL A 6 4.21 2.15 37.52
CA VAL A 6 5.60 1.80 37.17
C VAL A 6 5.90 2.18 35.73
N THR A 7 4.99 1.86 34.80
CA THR A 7 5.12 2.21 33.38
C THR A 7 5.17 3.72 33.18
N VAL A 8 4.32 4.46 33.90
CA VAL A 8 4.30 5.94 33.83
C VAL A 8 5.62 6.54 34.30
N ARG A 9 6.17 6.11 35.44
CA ARG A 9 7.48 6.59 35.92
C ARG A 9 8.61 6.24 34.96
N LYS A 10 8.58 5.05 34.35
CA LYS A 10 9.58 4.64 33.36
C LYS A 10 9.59 5.56 32.14
N TYR A 11 8.42 5.96 31.65
CA TYR A 11 8.31 6.84 30.48
C TYR A 11 8.66 8.29 30.80
N LEU A 12 8.34 8.77 32.01
CA LEU A 12 8.73 10.12 32.45
C LEU A 12 10.24 10.30 32.61
N ARG A 13 10.97 9.23 32.94
CA ARG A 13 12.43 9.24 33.09
C ARG A 13 13.18 8.92 31.80
N ALA A 14 12.48 8.58 30.72
CA ALA A 14 13.13 8.26 29.45
C ALA A 14 13.49 9.57 28.72
N PRO A 15 14.76 9.78 28.34
CA PRO A 15 15.18 11.00 27.63
C PRO A 15 14.57 11.10 26.22
N THR A 16 14.14 9.96 25.65
CA THR A 16 13.45 9.85 24.35
C THR A 16 12.29 8.87 24.43
N CYS A 17 11.35 8.96 23.48
CA CYS A 17 10.20 8.06 23.39
C CYS A 17 10.67 6.60 23.21
N PRO A 18 10.31 5.67 24.11
CA PRO A 18 10.80 4.30 24.04
C PRO A 18 10.16 3.54 22.87
N THR A 19 10.98 3.15 21.90
CA THR A 19 10.59 2.31 20.77
C THR A 19 10.37 0.86 21.22
N ARG A 20 9.40 0.17 20.62
CA ARG A 20 9.14 -1.24 20.93
C ARG A 20 10.36 -2.08 20.56
N ALA A 21 11.02 -2.67 21.56
CA ALA A 21 12.16 -3.55 21.33
C ALA A 21 11.75 -4.73 20.44
N PRO A 22 12.57 -5.13 19.45
CA PRO A 22 12.30 -6.30 18.63
C PRO A 22 12.25 -7.55 19.52
N ARG A 23 11.35 -8.47 19.18
CA ARG A 23 11.16 -9.71 19.93
C ARG A 23 12.40 -10.59 19.74
N ARG A 24 13.19 -10.79 20.81
CA ARG A 24 14.30 -11.77 20.81
C ARG A 24 13.75 -13.14 20.44
N THR A 25 14.13 -13.65 19.27
CA THR A 25 13.90 -15.05 18.89
C THR A 25 14.80 -15.91 19.77
N LYS A 26 14.23 -16.81 20.58
CA LYS A 26 15.01 -17.80 21.33
C LYS A 26 15.65 -18.77 20.32
N VAL A 27 16.90 -18.52 19.96
CA VAL A 27 17.76 -19.48 19.27
C VAL A 27 18.28 -20.42 20.36
N GLY A 28 17.82 -21.67 20.37
CA GLY A 28 18.27 -22.60 21.41
C GLY A 28 17.66 -24.01 21.42
N THR A 29 16.65 -24.30 20.61
CA THR A 29 16.01 -25.65 20.63
C THR A 29 16.67 -26.64 19.66
N LEU A 30 17.47 -26.18 18.70
CA LEU A 30 18.05 -27.02 17.64
C LEU A 30 19.54 -27.34 17.81
N THR A 31 20.21 -26.76 18.80
CA THR A 31 21.67 -26.86 18.95
C THR A 31 22.15 -28.31 19.14
N GLY A 32 21.34 -29.17 19.79
CA GLY A 32 21.66 -30.59 19.98
C GLY A 32 21.40 -31.48 18.75
N PHE A 33 20.69 -30.98 17.74
CA PHE A 33 20.31 -31.74 16.54
C PHE A 33 21.04 -31.27 15.27
N ASP A 34 21.94 -30.28 15.41
CA ASP A 34 22.65 -29.66 14.29
C ASP A 34 23.52 -30.67 13.53
N THR A 35 24.22 -31.55 14.26
CA THR A 35 25.06 -32.60 13.68
C THR A 35 24.25 -33.56 12.81
N HIS A 36 23.11 -34.04 13.32
CA HIS A 36 22.23 -34.93 12.56
C HIS A 36 21.66 -34.25 11.31
N LEU A 37 21.21 -33.00 11.45
CA LEU A 37 20.72 -32.21 10.32
C LEU A 37 21.80 -32.01 9.25
N ARG A 38 23.06 -31.76 9.63
CA ARG A 38 24.18 -31.57 8.70
C ARG A 38 24.55 -32.87 7.98
N THR A 39 24.61 -34.01 8.68
CA THR A 39 24.86 -35.31 8.06
C THR A 39 23.77 -35.67 7.03
N ARG A 40 22.50 -35.44 7.35
CA ARG A 40 21.38 -35.67 6.40
C ARG A 40 21.41 -34.69 5.23
N TRP A 41 21.86 -33.46 5.48
CA TRP A 41 22.05 -32.44 4.45
C TRP A 41 23.14 -32.81 3.44
N GLU A 42 24.30 -33.27 3.93
CA GLU A 42 25.41 -33.77 3.11
C GLU A 42 25.03 -35.05 2.35
N ALA A 43 24.20 -35.91 2.95
CA ALA A 43 23.59 -37.07 2.28
C ALA A 43 22.52 -36.71 1.23
N GLY A 44 22.26 -35.41 0.99
CA GLY A 44 21.37 -34.92 -0.07
C GLY A 44 19.90 -34.75 0.33
N CYS A 45 19.51 -34.99 1.59
CA CYS A 45 18.15 -34.78 2.06
C CYS A 45 17.88 -33.28 2.26
N ARG A 46 17.33 -32.63 1.22
CA ARG A 46 17.03 -31.19 1.23
C ARG A 46 15.59 -30.83 1.59
N ASP A 47 14.74 -31.82 1.90
CA ASP A 47 13.35 -31.58 2.30
C ASP A 47 13.24 -31.34 3.82
N ALA A 48 12.73 -30.17 4.19
CA ALA A 48 12.56 -29.77 5.57
C ALA A 48 11.45 -30.56 6.29
N VAL A 49 10.50 -31.16 5.55
CA VAL A 49 9.43 -31.98 6.13
C VAL A 49 10.00 -33.31 6.62
N VAL A 50 10.82 -33.96 5.78
CA VAL A 50 11.52 -35.21 6.10
C VAL A 50 12.44 -35.03 7.30
N LEU A 51 13.27 -33.97 7.27
CA LEU A 51 14.17 -33.65 8.40
C LEU A 51 13.40 -33.38 9.70
N TRP A 52 12.23 -32.74 9.63
CA TRP A 52 11.42 -32.51 10.84
C TRP A 52 10.80 -33.80 11.41
N GLN A 53 10.36 -34.72 10.55
CA GLN A 53 9.83 -36.02 10.98
C GLN A 53 10.91 -36.88 11.64
N GLU A 54 12.12 -36.91 11.07
CA GLU A 54 13.28 -37.60 11.64
C GLU A 54 13.69 -37.00 12.98
N LEU A 55 13.70 -35.67 13.09
CA LEU A 55 13.97 -35.02 14.36
C LEU A 55 12.92 -35.38 15.41
N ARG A 56 11.64 -35.51 15.05
CA ARG A 56 10.59 -35.94 15.98
C ARG A 56 10.82 -37.36 16.49
N THR A 57 11.28 -38.28 15.64
CA THR A 57 11.64 -39.64 16.09
C THR A 57 12.85 -39.65 17.01
N HIS A 58 13.77 -38.70 16.85
CA HIS A 58 14.92 -38.50 17.75
C HIS A 58 14.62 -37.63 18.99
N GLY A 59 13.33 -37.36 19.29
CA GLY A 59 12.91 -36.68 20.53
C GLY A 59 12.77 -35.16 20.42
N PHE A 60 12.84 -34.58 19.23
CA PHE A 60 12.62 -33.15 19.03
C PHE A 60 11.15 -32.76 19.22
N GLN A 61 10.89 -31.87 20.18
CA GLN A 61 9.55 -31.35 20.50
C GLN A 61 9.21 -30.03 19.78
N GLY A 62 10.04 -29.60 18.82
CA GLY A 62 9.84 -28.34 18.12
C GLY A 62 8.97 -28.43 16.86
N THR A 63 8.57 -27.27 16.36
CA THR A 63 7.71 -27.17 15.16
C THR A 63 8.50 -27.30 13.86
N TYR A 64 7.84 -27.76 12.80
CA TYR A 64 8.36 -27.78 11.43
C TYR A 64 8.99 -26.44 11.01
N ARG A 65 8.34 -25.32 11.34
CA ARG A 65 8.84 -23.97 11.01
C ARG A 65 10.19 -23.65 11.64
N THR A 66 10.52 -24.27 12.77
CA THR A 66 11.81 -24.10 13.43
C THR A 66 12.91 -24.78 12.63
N VAL A 67 12.68 -26.02 12.18
CA VAL A 67 13.60 -26.79 11.32
C VAL A 67 13.74 -26.13 9.94
N GLN A 68 12.62 -25.76 9.31
CA GLN A 68 12.60 -25.08 8.02
C GLN A 68 13.42 -23.79 8.03
N ARG A 69 13.32 -22.98 9.09
CA ARG A 69 14.07 -21.72 9.22
C ARG A 69 15.57 -21.97 9.41
N HIS A 70 15.93 -23.02 10.15
CA HIS A 70 17.33 -23.38 10.41
C HIS A 70 18.04 -23.83 9.13
N VAL A 71 17.44 -24.79 8.41
CA VAL A 71 18.02 -25.31 7.16
C VAL A 71 17.90 -24.35 5.98
N ALA A 72 17.00 -23.35 6.05
CA ALA A 72 16.93 -22.29 5.04
C ALA A 72 18.22 -21.48 4.94
N GLY A 73 18.96 -21.31 6.06
CA GLY A 73 20.25 -20.63 6.07
C GLY A 73 21.33 -21.39 5.29
N TRP A 74 21.28 -22.73 5.28
CA TRP A 74 22.26 -23.58 4.59
C TRP A 74 22.08 -23.58 3.07
N ARG A 75 20.85 -23.37 2.58
CA ARG A 75 20.55 -23.20 1.15
C ARG A 75 21.15 -21.94 0.54
N THR A 76 21.51 -20.96 1.36
CA THR A 76 22.08 -19.68 0.93
C THR A 76 23.61 -19.70 0.83
N GLY A 77 24.29 -20.67 1.47
CA GLY A 77 25.76 -20.74 1.54
C GLY A 77 26.40 -21.77 0.61
N GLU A 78 25.74 -22.89 0.36
CA GLU A 78 26.20 -23.90 -0.60
C GLU A 78 25.51 -23.65 -1.92
N GLY A 79 26.28 -23.61 -3.02
CA GLY A 79 25.84 -23.35 -4.41
C GLY A 79 24.80 -24.33 -4.95
N ALA A 80 23.65 -24.45 -4.29
CA ALA A 80 22.44 -24.94 -4.90
C ALA A 80 22.22 -24.11 -6.17
N PRO A 81 21.86 -24.74 -7.31
CA PRO A 81 21.32 -23.96 -8.41
C PRO A 81 20.26 -23.09 -7.75
N LYS A 82 20.35 -21.77 -7.95
CA LYS A 82 19.27 -20.85 -7.66
C LYS A 82 18.12 -21.44 -8.45
N GLY A 83 17.37 -22.36 -7.83
CA GLY A 83 16.15 -22.92 -8.36
C GLY A 83 15.43 -21.66 -8.70
N THR A 84 15.32 -21.42 -10.01
CA THR A 84 14.77 -20.23 -10.59
C THR A 84 13.54 -20.02 -9.74
N ARG A 85 13.57 -19.00 -8.86
CA ARG A 85 12.36 -18.56 -8.18
C ARG A 85 11.53 -18.22 -9.38
N THR A 86 10.68 -19.15 -9.81
CA THR A 86 9.83 -19.08 -10.98
C THR A 86 9.37 -17.66 -10.98
N ALA A 87 9.91 -16.89 -11.94
CA ALA A 87 10.08 -15.45 -11.87
C ALA A 87 8.91 -14.90 -11.09
N MET A 88 9.14 -14.47 -9.83
CA MET A 88 8.08 -14.12 -8.87
C MET A 88 6.94 -13.53 -9.68
N SER A 89 5.84 -14.28 -9.85
CA SER A 89 4.75 -13.91 -10.76
C SER A 89 4.60 -12.40 -10.62
N ALA A 90 4.96 -11.65 -11.66
CA ALA A 90 5.10 -10.20 -11.55
C ALA A 90 3.79 -9.72 -10.93
N LYS A 91 3.83 -9.30 -9.66
CA LYS A 91 2.59 -9.14 -8.90
C LYS A 91 1.76 -8.14 -9.68
N ALA A 92 0.57 -8.57 -10.09
CA ALA A 92 -0.35 -7.69 -10.78
C ALA A 92 -0.46 -6.40 -9.94
N PRO A 93 -0.46 -5.23 -10.60
CA PRO A 93 -0.57 -3.97 -9.88
C PRO A 93 -1.85 -3.96 -9.04
N SER A 94 -1.78 -3.31 -7.88
CA SER A 94 -3.00 -3.03 -7.13
C SER A 94 -3.93 -2.14 -7.96
N PRO A 95 -5.26 -2.19 -7.75
CA PRO A 95 -6.20 -1.31 -8.44
C PRO A 95 -5.82 0.17 -8.34
N ARG A 96 -5.29 0.60 -7.18
CA ARG A 96 -4.80 1.97 -6.97
C ARG A 96 -3.59 2.32 -7.84
N GLN A 97 -2.66 1.39 -8.03
CA GLN A 97 -1.51 1.57 -8.92
C GLN A 97 -1.96 1.61 -10.37
N ALA A 98 -2.80 0.66 -10.79
CA ALA A 98 -3.34 0.60 -12.15
C ALA A 98 -4.10 1.89 -12.51
N ARG A 99 -4.97 2.38 -11.61
CA ARG A 99 -5.65 3.68 -11.77
C ARG A 99 -4.66 4.82 -12.01
N TRP A 100 -3.60 4.90 -11.22
CA TRP A 100 -2.59 5.93 -11.40
C TRP A 100 -1.91 5.83 -12.76
N TRP A 101 -1.51 4.61 -13.16
CA TRP A 101 -0.85 4.38 -14.44
C TRP A 101 -1.74 4.72 -15.64
N LEU A 102 -3.05 4.48 -15.54
CA LEU A 102 -4.03 4.81 -16.57
C LEU A 102 -4.21 6.33 -16.76
N THR A 103 -4.04 7.13 -15.71
CA THR A 103 -4.29 8.59 -15.75
C THR A 103 -3.02 9.45 -15.84
N LEU A 104 -1.84 8.87 -15.67
CA LEU A 104 -0.56 9.59 -15.74
C LEU A 104 -0.10 9.74 -17.20
N PRO A 105 0.64 10.82 -17.52
CA PRO A 105 1.32 10.94 -18.81
C PRO A 105 2.27 9.75 -19.03
N SER A 106 2.28 9.21 -20.26
CA SER A 106 3.04 8.02 -20.65
C SER A 106 4.54 8.13 -20.40
N GLU A 107 5.06 9.35 -20.39
CA GLU A 107 6.48 9.69 -20.19
C GLU A 107 6.90 9.46 -18.74
N ARG A 108 5.95 9.51 -17.80
CA ARG A 108 6.19 9.27 -16.37
C ARG A 108 6.11 7.80 -15.99
N LEU A 109 5.72 6.92 -16.91
CA LEU A 109 5.62 5.48 -16.69
C LEU A 109 6.94 4.80 -17.05
N SER A 110 7.34 3.81 -16.25
CA SER A 110 8.41 2.89 -16.64
C SER A 110 7.98 2.06 -17.86
N ALA A 111 8.95 1.48 -18.58
CA ALA A 111 8.65 0.61 -19.72
C ALA A 111 7.71 -0.55 -19.36
N SER A 112 7.89 -1.16 -18.19
CA SER A 112 7.02 -2.23 -17.69
C SER A 112 5.59 -1.76 -17.37
N GLN A 113 5.44 -0.56 -16.80
CA GLN A 113 4.13 0.04 -16.49
C GLN A 113 3.39 0.41 -17.76
N ARG A 114 4.10 1.02 -18.73
CA ARG A 114 3.54 1.37 -20.03
C ARG A 114 3.05 0.12 -20.76
N ARG A 115 3.86 -0.94 -20.78
CA ARG A 115 3.47 -2.21 -21.38
C ARG A 115 2.22 -2.82 -20.73
N PHE A 116 2.11 -2.75 -19.40
CA PHE A 116 0.90 -3.18 -18.70
C PHE A 116 -0.33 -2.39 -19.13
N VAL A 117 -0.22 -1.05 -19.17
CA VAL A 117 -1.32 -0.17 -19.61
C VAL A 117 -1.70 -0.48 -21.05
N GLU A 118 -0.75 -0.61 -21.97
CA GLU A 118 -1.02 -0.94 -23.38
C GLU A 118 -1.80 -2.25 -23.52
N VAL A 119 -1.38 -3.31 -22.83
CA VAL A 119 -2.06 -4.61 -22.86
C VAL A 119 -3.47 -4.50 -22.28
N LEU A 120 -3.62 -3.85 -21.11
CA LEU A 120 -4.92 -3.66 -20.47
C LEU A 120 -5.90 -2.90 -21.37
N LEU A 121 -5.43 -1.83 -22.00
CA LEU A 121 -6.25 -1.02 -22.91
C LEU A 121 -6.57 -1.78 -24.20
N ARG A 122 -5.65 -2.61 -24.69
CA ARG A 122 -5.87 -3.43 -25.89
C ARG A 122 -6.96 -4.48 -25.67
N ASP A 123 -6.92 -5.15 -24.52
CA ASP A 123 -7.74 -6.33 -24.26
C ASP A 123 -9.08 -6.00 -23.57
N SER A 124 -9.30 -4.73 -23.17
CA SER A 124 -10.55 -4.28 -22.53
C SER A 124 -11.02 -2.92 -23.03
N ASP A 125 -12.09 -2.93 -23.82
CA ASP A 125 -12.74 -1.70 -24.30
C ASP A 125 -13.33 -0.88 -23.15
N ARG A 126 -13.90 -1.55 -22.13
CA ARG A 126 -14.34 -0.89 -20.90
C ARG A 126 -13.21 -0.10 -20.23
N ALA A 127 -12.00 -0.68 -20.13
CA ALA A 127 -10.86 0.01 -19.54
C ALA A 127 -10.38 1.19 -20.40
N ARG A 128 -10.40 1.02 -21.72
CA ARG A 128 -10.10 2.07 -22.71
C ARG A 128 -11.06 3.24 -22.61
N ASN A 129 -12.36 2.98 -22.60
CA ASN A 129 -13.40 3.99 -22.48
C ASN A 129 -13.29 4.71 -21.12
N ALA A 130 -13.12 3.99 -20.03
CA ALA A 130 -12.93 4.57 -18.70
C ALA A 130 -11.69 5.47 -18.62
N GLN A 131 -10.55 5.03 -19.19
CA GLN A 131 -9.34 5.83 -19.23
C GLN A 131 -9.54 7.12 -20.02
N ARG A 132 -10.11 7.01 -21.23
CA ARG A 132 -10.35 8.14 -22.12
C ARG A 132 -11.23 9.19 -21.45
N LEU A 133 -12.34 8.78 -20.83
CA LEU A 133 -13.25 9.67 -20.11
C LEU A 133 -12.58 10.31 -18.89
N ALA A 134 -11.80 9.56 -18.10
CA ALA A 134 -11.09 10.11 -16.93
C ALA A 134 -10.04 11.16 -17.34
N VAL A 135 -9.27 10.89 -18.39
CA VAL A 135 -8.25 11.81 -18.90
C VAL A 135 -8.91 13.05 -19.54
N ALA A 136 -10.02 12.88 -20.27
CA ALA A 136 -10.80 13.99 -20.81
C ALA A 136 -11.34 14.90 -19.69
N PHE A 137 -11.96 14.33 -18.65
CA PHE A 137 -12.45 15.09 -17.50
C PHE A 137 -11.33 15.89 -16.82
N GLY A 138 -10.17 15.27 -16.62
CA GLY A 138 -9.00 15.95 -16.05
C GLY A 138 -8.46 17.08 -16.93
N ARG A 139 -8.74 17.09 -18.24
CA ARG A 139 -8.43 18.22 -19.14
C ARG A 139 -9.49 19.31 -19.01
N VAL A 140 -10.78 18.96 -19.00
CA VAL A 140 -11.90 19.89 -18.78
C VAL A 140 -11.69 20.71 -17.50
N MET A 141 -11.39 20.03 -16.38
CA MET A 141 -11.18 20.68 -15.08
C MET A 141 -9.99 21.66 -15.05
N ARG A 142 -9.04 21.54 -15.99
CA ARG A 142 -7.87 22.43 -16.11
C ARG A 142 -8.01 23.47 -17.22
N GLY A 143 -8.94 23.30 -18.15
CA GLY A 143 -9.04 24.08 -19.39
C GLY A 143 -9.70 25.44 -19.25
N ARG A 144 -10.26 25.79 -18.08
CA ARG A 144 -11.02 27.03 -17.83
C ARG A 144 -12.17 27.32 -18.80
N TYR A 145 -12.65 26.30 -19.49
CA TYR A 145 -13.74 26.40 -20.48
C TYR A 145 -14.91 25.53 -20.03
N ALA A 146 -15.93 26.17 -19.43
CA ALA A 146 -17.09 25.49 -18.87
C ALA A 146 -17.90 24.67 -19.90
N PRO A 147 -18.11 25.10 -21.16
CA PRO A 147 -18.88 24.32 -22.11
C PRO A 147 -18.28 22.94 -22.45
N ALA A 148 -16.96 22.76 -22.33
CA ALA A 148 -16.36 21.43 -22.48
C ALA A 148 -16.77 20.44 -21.38
N LEU A 149 -17.33 20.92 -20.26
CA LEU A 149 -17.95 20.04 -19.25
C LEU A 149 -19.23 19.40 -19.79
N ASP A 150 -20.05 20.17 -20.52
CA ASP A 150 -21.32 19.68 -21.07
C ASP A 150 -21.08 18.61 -22.13
N GLU A 151 -20.14 18.88 -23.06
CA GLU A 151 -19.72 17.93 -24.09
C GLU A 151 -19.21 16.63 -23.47
N TRP A 152 -18.40 16.75 -22.41
CA TRP A 152 -17.89 15.60 -21.69
C TRP A 152 -18.99 14.82 -20.94
N MET A 153 -19.96 15.51 -20.32
CA MET A 153 -21.09 14.88 -19.62
C MET A 153 -21.95 14.07 -20.59
N VAL A 154 -22.26 14.60 -21.77
CA VAL A 154 -23.00 13.88 -22.82
C VAL A 154 -22.26 12.61 -23.24
N GLU A 155 -20.94 12.70 -23.42
CA GLU A 155 -20.13 11.55 -23.80
C GLU A 155 -20.04 10.49 -22.69
N ALA A 156 -19.91 10.93 -21.43
CA ALA A 156 -19.86 10.05 -20.27
C ALA A 156 -21.19 9.32 -20.04
N GLU A 157 -22.33 9.99 -20.26
CA GLU A 157 -23.68 9.40 -20.19
C GLU A 157 -23.91 8.36 -21.29
N ALA A 158 -23.43 8.60 -22.50
CA ALA A 158 -23.51 7.65 -23.60
C ALA A 158 -22.57 6.44 -23.45
N SER A 159 -21.66 6.46 -22.46
CA SER A 159 -20.68 5.40 -22.28
C SER A 159 -21.26 4.12 -21.70
N GLU A 160 -20.66 2.98 -22.02
CA GLU A 160 -20.99 1.68 -21.43
C GLU A 160 -20.58 1.54 -19.94
N VAL A 161 -19.78 2.48 -19.43
CA VAL A 161 -19.22 2.45 -18.08
C VAL A 161 -20.21 3.08 -17.11
N VAL A 162 -20.97 2.23 -16.41
CA VAL A 162 -22.02 2.61 -15.43
C VAL A 162 -21.52 3.68 -14.45
N GLU A 163 -20.31 3.53 -13.93
CA GLU A 163 -19.73 4.43 -12.93
C GLU A 163 -19.55 5.87 -13.44
N PHE A 164 -19.37 6.07 -14.74
CA PHE A 164 -19.34 7.40 -15.33
C PHE A 164 -20.74 7.97 -15.50
N ARG A 165 -21.73 7.15 -15.85
CA ARG A 165 -23.14 7.59 -15.93
C ARG A 165 -23.66 8.01 -14.57
N ASP A 166 -23.44 7.18 -13.54
CA ASP A 166 -23.79 7.49 -12.16
C ASP A 166 -23.07 8.75 -11.67
N PHE A 167 -21.79 8.90 -12.03
CA PHE A 167 -21.04 10.11 -11.70
C PHE A 167 -21.67 11.35 -12.33
N VAL A 168 -22.05 11.31 -13.61
CA VAL A 168 -22.72 12.45 -14.26
C VAL A 168 -24.07 12.75 -13.61
N GLU A 169 -24.85 11.73 -13.27
CA GLU A 169 -26.12 11.93 -12.55
C GLU A 169 -25.90 12.69 -11.23
N THR A 170 -24.91 12.29 -10.44
CA THR A 170 -24.57 13.01 -9.20
C THR A 170 -24.00 14.41 -9.47
N LEU A 171 -23.23 14.58 -10.55
CA LEU A 171 -22.61 15.84 -10.93
C LEU A 171 -23.64 16.90 -11.32
N ARG A 172 -24.78 16.48 -11.89
CA ARG A 172 -25.87 17.38 -12.32
C ARG A 172 -26.43 18.20 -11.16
N TYR A 173 -26.47 17.65 -9.94
CA TYR A 173 -26.93 18.39 -8.76
C TYR A 173 -26.04 19.60 -8.43
N ASP A 174 -24.74 19.51 -8.73
CA ASP A 174 -23.74 20.53 -8.41
C ASP A 174 -23.13 21.18 -9.67
N VAL A 175 -23.77 21.06 -10.84
CA VAL A 175 -23.17 21.42 -12.13
C VAL A 175 -22.72 22.88 -12.17
N GLU A 176 -23.51 23.81 -11.61
CA GLU A 176 -23.17 25.23 -11.55
C GLU A 176 -21.95 25.49 -10.66
N ALA A 177 -21.82 24.76 -9.54
CA ALA A 177 -20.63 24.84 -8.69
C ALA A 177 -19.39 24.31 -9.41
N VAL A 178 -19.53 23.25 -10.21
CA VAL A 178 -18.44 22.67 -10.99
C VAL A 178 -18.03 23.59 -12.14
N ARG A 179 -18.99 24.18 -12.86
CA ARG A 179 -18.71 25.23 -13.87
C ARG A 179 -17.96 26.39 -13.27
N ALA A 180 -18.40 26.88 -12.10
CA ALA A 180 -17.72 27.94 -11.37
C ALA A 180 -16.30 27.51 -10.95
N ALA A 181 -16.10 26.26 -10.52
CA ALA A 181 -14.78 25.75 -10.18
C ALA A 181 -13.82 25.69 -11.39
N ILE A 182 -14.34 25.50 -12.61
CA ILE A 182 -13.56 25.50 -13.86
C ILE A 182 -13.16 26.93 -14.24
N THR A 183 -14.08 27.89 -14.18
CA THR A 183 -13.87 29.25 -14.72
C THR A 183 -13.29 30.23 -13.70
N SER A 184 -13.53 30.00 -12.41
CA SER A 184 -13.09 30.89 -11.35
C SER A 184 -11.56 30.93 -11.25
N PRO A 185 -10.95 32.13 -11.08
CA PRO A 185 -9.54 32.24 -10.74
C PRO A 185 -9.26 31.85 -9.28
N TRP A 186 -10.30 31.74 -8.44
CA TRP A 186 -10.21 31.44 -7.02
C TRP A 186 -10.45 29.96 -6.75
N SER A 187 -9.58 29.36 -5.93
CA SER A 187 -9.73 27.98 -5.47
C SER A 187 -9.79 27.91 -3.95
N ASN A 188 -10.77 27.20 -3.43
CA ASN A 188 -10.85 26.85 -2.00
C ASN A 188 -9.84 25.76 -1.59
N GLY A 189 -9.01 25.25 -2.51
CA GLY A 189 -8.10 24.13 -2.25
C GLY A 189 -7.08 24.40 -1.14
N GLN A 190 -6.54 25.62 -1.05
CA GLN A 190 -5.64 25.99 0.05
C GLN A 190 -6.37 25.99 1.40
N THR A 191 -7.52 26.65 1.46
CA THR A 191 -8.35 26.72 2.67
C THR A 191 -8.75 25.32 3.14
N GLU A 192 -9.25 24.48 2.25
CA GLU A 192 -9.60 23.08 2.54
C GLU A 192 -8.39 22.26 2.97
N GLY A 193 -7.22 22.49 2.38
CA GLY A 193 -5.96 21.87 2.80
C GLY A 193 -5.62 22.19 4.26
N GLN A 194 -5.71 23.47 4.64
CA GLN A 194 -5.46 23.91 6.03
C GLN A 194 -6.51 23.34 6.99
N VAL A 195 -7.79 23.39 6.61
CA VAL A 195 -8.90 22.81 7.39
C VAL A 195 -8.69 21.31 7.59
N ASN A 196 -8.24 20.59 6.57
CA ASN A 196 -7.93 19.16 6.67
C ASN A 196 -6.73 18.88 7.57
N LYS A 197 -5.67 19.69 7.52
CA LYS A 197 -4.54 19.60 8.48
C LYS A 197 -5.03 19.77 9.92
N ILE A 198 -5.87 20.79 10.17
CA ILE A 198 -6.46 21.04 11.50
C ILE A 198 -7.36 19.90 11.95
N LYS A 199 -8.25 19.40 11.07
CA LYS A 199 -9.13 18.25 11.34
C LYS A 199 -8.30 17.00 11.70
N MET A 200 -7.19 16.77 11.00
CA MET A 200 -6.27 15.67 11.28
C MET A 200 -5.62 15.80 12.66
N LEU A 201 -5.08 16.98 12.99
CA LEU A 201 -4.51 17.24 14.33
C LEU A 201 -5.54 17.06 15.43
N LYS A 202 -6.78 17.55 15.24
CA LYS A 202 -7.89 17.34 16.18
C LYS A 202 -8.19 15.85 16.38
N ARG A 203 -8.18 15.04 15.31
CA ARG A 203 -8.38 13.59 15.39
C ARG A 203 -7.25 12.89 16.15
N GLN A 204 -5.99 13.28 15.94
CA GLN A 204 -4.85 12.77 16.71
C GLN A 204 -4.91 13.11 18.20
N MET A 205 -5.60 14.22 18.53
CA MET A 205 -5.80 14.68 19.90
C MET A 205 -7.11 14.23 20.52
N TYR A 206 -7.78 13.22 19.94
CA TYR A 206 -9.05 12.68 20.43
C TYR A 206 -10.14 13.75 20.59
N GLY A 207 -10.20 14.70 19.65
CA GLY A 207 -11.24 15.74 19.63
C GLY A 207 -10.92 17.00 20.41
N ARG A 208 -9.82 17.06 21.17
CA ARG A 208 -9.39 18.28 21.88
C ARG A 208 -9.03 19.37 20.88
N ALA A 209 -9.68 20.53 20.98
CA ALA A 209 -9.65 21.55 19.94
C ALA A 209 -9.71 22.98 20.48
N SER A 210 -9.19 23.23 21.69
CA SER A 210 -9.02 24.63 22.13
C SER A 210 -8.05 25.35 21.19
N VAL A 211 -8.30 26.64 20.96
CA VAL A 211 -7.53 27.45 19.99
C VAL A 211 -6.04 27.43 20.32
N ASP A 212 -5.68 27.61 21.59
CA ASP A 212 -4.28 27.59 22.03
C ASP A 212 -3.59 26.25 21.78
N LEU A 213 -4.29 25.14 22.05
CA LEU A 213 -3.76 23.79 21.84
C LEU A 213 -3.58 23.49 20.35
N LEU A 214 -4.56 23.86 19.51
CA LEU A 214 -4.46 23.71 18.06
C LEU A 214 -3.32 24.57 17.50
N ARG A 215 -3.16 25.80 17.97
CA ARG A 215 -2.07 26.69 17.58
C ARG A 215 -0.71 26.09 17.93
N GLN A 216 -0.51 25.63 19.17
CA GLN A 216 0.73 25.00 19.60
C GLN A 216 1.06 23.75 18.76
N ARG A 217 0.05 22.91 18.49
CA ARG A 217 0.22 21.68 17.70
C ARG A 217 0.47 21.94 16.23
N LEU A 218 -0.15 22.97 15.66
CA LEU A 218 0.06 23.36 14.26
C LEU A 218 1.47 23.92 14.06
N LEU A 219 1.96 24.73 14.99
CA LEU A 219 3.33 25.29 14.95
C LEU A 219 4.41 24.22 15.15
N ALA A 220 4.10 23.15 15.87
CA ALA A 220 5.01 22.03 16.12
C ALA A 220 4.99 20.93 15.05
N ALA A 221 4.15 21.04 14.01
CA ALA A 221 3.88 19.98 13.02
C ALA A 221 4.25 20.36 11.58
#